data_AF-A0A6N2SMI9-F1
#
_entry.id   AF-A0A6N2SMI9-F1
#
_cell.length_a   1.000
_cell.length_b   1.000
_cell.length_c   1.000
_cell.angle_alpha   90.00
_cell.angle_beta   90.00
_cell.angle_gamma   90.00
#
_symmetry.space_group_name_H-M   'P 1'
#
loop_
_entity.id
_entity.type
_entity.pdbx_description
1 polymer ?
#
loop_
_entity_poly.entity_id
_entity_poly.type
_entity_poly.pdbx_seq_one_letter_code
_entity_poly.pdbx_strand_id
1 'polypeptide(L)'
;MAISTIPFHPLDAENNPRYKVKKKDAPKIVWHKTEEIGVHDWEGYIRIPFDKEYAFTIQMDDNGYLEIDNQKVVELKDGNSSKKAEGKKELKQGYHYVKLHHENLKVPDAIAPYPNAEEFVPQMDGADLELWEIDAPVNLWKTEDAQKLLKCYNVVDYVTMPNPGQVWSYIGGWLYQAHLKEIEDNVPEQLRSYYNSCALRMSIALSSFGKDLKNEAGAMPIGAEANADALGGKTHVIIRARDMAAYVQKLLGDPDYADGQDTGYCSPQPGDIIVFAGKGHAGMCPGDNISIGSFLTGPIWLINRATLKDAE
;
A
#
# COMPACT_ATOMS: atom_id res chain seq x y z
N MET A 1 -5.85 -21.06 -0.08
CA MET A 1 -5.31 -19.74 -0.49
C MET A 1 -3.90 -19.66 0.09
N ALA A 2 -2.96 -19.05 -0.62
CA ALA A 2 -1.58 -18.96 -0.13
C ALA A 2 -1.49 -17.77 0.83
N ILE A 3 -0.91 -17.97 2.02
CA ILE A 3 -0.58 -16.88 2.93
C ILE A 3 0.43 -15.98 2.21
N SER A 4 0.16 -14.68 2.14
CA SER A 4 1.19 -13.75 1.70
C SER A 4 2.33 -13.82 2.70
N THR A 5 3.52 -14.21 2.27
CA THR A 5 4.75 -14.17 3.09
C THR A 5 5.55 -12.89 2.84
N ILE A 6 5.04 -12.01 1.97
CA ILE A 6 5.68 -10.75 1.63
C ILE A 6 5.28 -9.73 2.71
N PRO A 7 6.24 -9.10 3.41
CA PRO A 7 5.95 -8.03 4.36
C PRO A 7 5.24 -6.89 3.64
N PHE A 8 4.13 -6.40 4.18
CA PHE A 8 3.38 -5.25 3.66
C PHE A 8 3.14 -4.23 4.78
N HIS A 9 2.60 -3.06 4.44
CA HIS A 9 2.32 -2.05 5.46
C HIS A 9 1.27 -2.56 6.46
N PRO A 10 1.52 -2.50 7.77
CA PRO A 10 0.57 -3.05 8.76
C PRO A 10 -0.86 -2.55 8.59
N LEU A 11 -1.05 -1.30 8.14
CA LEU A 11 -2.36 -0.67 7.97
C LEU A 11 -3.03 -0.94 6.62
N ASP A 12 -2.35 -1.58 5.67
CA ASP A 12 -2.93 -1.86 4.35
C ASP A 12 -4.10 -2.81 4.46
N ALA A 13 -3.94 -3.89 5.20
CA ALA A 13 -5.00 -4.89 5.38
C ALA A 13 -6.21 -4.35 6.17
N GLU A 14 -6.06 -3.24 6.89
CA GLU A 14 -7.18 -2.57 7.59
C GLU A 14 -7.97 -1.64 6.67
N ASN A 15 -7.28 -0.92 5.77
CA ASN A 15 -7.85 0.24 5.08
C ASN A 15 -7.95 0.09 3.56
N ASN A 16 -7.21 -0.84 2.97
CA ASN A 16 -7.29 -1.13 1.55
C ASN A 16 -8.29 -2.27 1.31
N PRO A 17 -9.42 -2.01 0.64
CA PRO A 17 -10.51 -2.99 0.49
C PRO A 17 -10.14 -4.20 -0.38
N ARG A 18 -8.99 -4.16 -1.07
CA ARG A 18 -8.51 -5.28 -1.92
C ARG A 18 -7.86 -6.39 -1.11
N TYR A 19 -7.42 -6.12 0.12
CA TYR A 19 -6.91 -7.14 1.02
C TYR A 19 -8.07 -7.94 1.61
N LYS A 20 -7.90 -9.27 1.68
CA LYS A 20 -8.88 -10.12 2.38
C LYS A 20 -8.27 -10.62 3.67
N VAL A 21 -8.94 -10.31 4.77
CA VAL A 21 -8.50 -10.66 6.12
C VAL A 21 -9.45 -11.69 6.71
N LYS A 22 -8.89 -12.78 7.25
CA LYS A 22 -9.67 -13.85 7.88
C LYS A 22 -9.03 -14.26 9.21
N LYS A 23 -9.84 -14.45 10.25
CA LYS A 23 -9.36 -14.99 11.52
C LYS A 23 -8.99 -16.48 11.36
N LYS A 24 -7.83 -16.87 11.89
CA LYS A 24 -7.37 -18.27 11.97
C LYS A 24 -7.72 -18.87 13.32
N ASP A 25 -7.56 -20.18 13.42
CA ASP A 25 -7.56 -20.86 14.70
C ASP A 25 -6.41 -20.32 15.58
N ALA A 26 -6.66 -20.27 16.89
CA ALA A 26 -5.67 -19.79 17.84
C ALA A 26 -4.44 -20.72 17.82
N PRO A 27 -3.21 -20.18 17.84
CA PRO A 27 -1.98 -20.96 17.87
C PRO A 27 -1.74 -21.47 19.29
N LYS A 28 -2.64 -22.33 19.81
CA LYS A 28 -2.67 -22.72 21.22
C LYS A 28 -2.84 -24.23 21.36
N ILE A 29 -2.02 -24.81 22.21
CA ILE A 29 -2.17 -26.18 22.72
C ILE A 29 -2.40 -26.07 24.22
N VAL A 30 -3.58 -26.49 24.67
CA VAL A 30 -3.90 -26.55 26.09
C VAL A 30 -3.14 -27.72 26.70
N TRP A 31 -2.62 -27.54 27.91
CA TRP A 31 -1.91 -28.58 28.64
C TRP A 31 -2.68 -29.91 28.61
N HIS A 32 -2.00 -30.96 28.16
CA HIS A 32 -2.50 -32.32 28.20
C HIS A 32 -1.35 -33.32 28.28
N LYS A 33 -1.64 -34.53 28.77
CA LYS A 33 -0.68 -35.63 28.74
C LYS A 33 -0.60 -36.19 27.34
N THR A 34 0.60 -36.42 26.84
CA THR A 34 0.84 -37.01 25.53
C THR A 34 2.21 -37.66 25.48
N GLU A 35 2.31 -38.84 24.87
CA GLU A 35 3.59 -39.47 24.51
C GLU A 35 4.04 -39.05 23.10
N GLU A 36 3.23 -38.26 22.41
CA GLU A 36 3.55 -37.76 21.08
C GLU A 36 4.66 -36.71 21.20
N ILE A 37 5.70 -36.90 20.39
CA ILE A 37 6.76 -35.93 20.17
C ILE A 37 6.57 -35.33 18.78
N GLY A 38 7.02 -34.10 18.58
CA GLY A 38 6.88 -33.48 17.27
C GLY A 38 6.96 -31.98 17.30
N VAL A 39 6.65 -31.39 16.14
CA VAL A 39 6.72 -29.96 15.89
C VAL A 39 5.34 -29.45 15.49
N HIS A 40 4.97 -28.31 16.06
CA HIS A 40 3.81 -27.53 15.68
C HIS A 40 4.27 -26.14 15.25
N ASP A 41 4.04 -25.81 13.98
CA ASP A 41 4.34 -24.50 13.41
C ASP A 41 3.05 -23.75 13.09
N TRP A 42 2.99 -22.49 13.48
CA TRP A 42 1.95 -21.57 13.08
C TRP A 42 2.56 -20.33 12.43
N GLU A 43 1.95 -19.89 11.33
CA GLU A 43 2.32 -18.66 10.64
C GLU A 43 1.06 -17.84 10.35
N GLY A 44 1.18 -16.52 10.37
CA GLY A 44 0.07 -15.61 10.07
C GLY A 44 0.37 -14.20 10.53
N TYR A 45 -0.66 -13.48 10.94
CA TYR A 45 -0.55 -12.09 11.39
C TYR A 45 -1.22 -11.89 12.74
N ILE A 46 -0.66 -10.99 13.55
CA ILE A 46 -1.31 -10.46 14.75
C ILE A 46 -1.80 -9.05 14.46
N ARG A 47 -2.94 -8.66 15.05
CA ARG A 47 -3.47 -7.31 14.92
C ARG A 47 -3.04 -6.45 16.12
N ILE A 48 -2.35 -5.36 15.82
CA ILE A 48 -1.88 -4.38 16.79
C ILE A 48 -2.83 -3.16 16.78
N PRO A 49 -3.56 -2.89 17.87
CA PRO A 49 -4.61 -1.87 17.86
C PRO A 49 -4.07 -0.43 17.95
N PHE A 50 -2.88 -0.22 18.49
CA PHE A 50 -2.24 1.09 18.61
C PHE A 50 -0.73 0.98 18.75
N ASP A 51 -0.02 2.02 18.32
CA ASP A 51 1.43 2.17 18.48
C ASP A 51 1.81 2.11 19.97
N LYS A 52 2.54 1.07 20.38
CA LYS A 52 3.20 0.99 21.71
C LYS A 52 4.15 -0.21 21.79
N GLU A 53 4.85 -0.32 22.93
CA GLU A 53 5.48 -1.56 23.38
C GLU A 53 4.43 -2.56 23.88
N TYR A 54 4.47 -3.80 23.36
CA TYR A 54 3.62 -4.91 23.80
C TYR A 54 4.47 -5.95 24.53
N ALA A 55 3.91 -6.54 25.59
CA ALA A 55 4.51 -7.68 26.27
C ALA A 55 3.99 -8.98 25.65
N PHE A 56 4.90 -9.85 25.26
CA PHE A 56 4.59 -11.17 24.74
C PHE A 56 5.05 -12.23 25.72
N THR A 57 4.24 -13.27 25.91
CA THR A 57 4.65 -14.41 26.73
C THR A 57 4.29 -15.70 26.03
N ILE A 58 5.11 -16.73 26.23
CA ILE A 58 4.74 -18.10 25.87
C ILE A 58 4.90 -18.98 27.09
N GLN A 59 3.87 -19.73 27.42
CA GLN A 59 3.93 -20.82 28.37
C GLN A 59 3.99 -22.15 27.60
N MET A 60 5.01 -22.97 27.84
CA MET A 60 5.22 -24.23 27.13
C MET A 60 6.07 -25.23 27.95
N ASP A 61 6.00 -26.52 27.61
CA ASP A 61 6.74 -27.59 28.31
C ASP A 61 8.21 -27.74 27.87
N ASP A 62 8.52 -27.64 26.57
CA ASP A 62 9.85 -27.96 26.04
C ASP A 62 10.49 -26.78 25.29
N ASN A 63 10.40 -26.79 23.97
CA ASN A 63 11.09 -25.87 23.09
C ASN A 63 10.07 -25.05 22.29
N GLY A 64 10.40 -23.79 22.05
CA GLY A 64 9.57 -22.97 21.19
C GLY A 64 9.97 -21.50 21.16
N TYR A 65 9.38 -20.80 20.21
CA TYR A 65 9.61 -19.38 20.03
C TYR A 65 8.42 -18.66 19.39
N LEU A 66 8.42 -17.33 19.56
CA LEU A 66 7.58 -16.39 18.82
C LEU A 66 8.50 -15.40 18.11
N GLU A 67 8.38 -15.37 16.80
CA GLU A 67 8.99 -14.39 15.92
C GLU A 67 7.93 -13.40 15.43
N ILE A 68 8.26 -12.12 15.43
CA ILE A 68 7.42 -11.05 14.89
C ILE A 68 8.28 -10.24 13.92
N ASP A 69 7.81 -10.06 12.69
CA ASP A 69 8.55 -9.38 11.59
C ASP A 69 9.97 -9.92 11.43
N ASN A 70 10.12 -11.25 11.43
CA ASN A 70 11.39 -11.98 11.30
C ASN A 70 12.40 -11.69 12.42
N GLN A 71 11.94 -11.21 13.58
CA GLN A 71 12.75 -11.03 14.77
C GLN A 71 12.20 -11.91 15.89
N LYS A 72 13.06 -12.71 16.50
CA LYS A 72 12.70 -13.56 17.63
C LYS A 72 12.48 -12.70 18.88
N VAL A 73 11.25 -12.70 19.41
CA VAL A 73 10.81 -11.87 20.53
C VAL A 73 10.80 -12.66 21.83
N VAL A 74 10.34 -13.91 21.77
CA VAL A 74 10.31 -14.84 22.90
C VAL A 74 10.91 -16.16 22.46
N GLU A 75 11.77 -16.75 23.29
CA GLU A 75 12.34 -18.07 23.06
C GLU A 75 12.43 -18.81 24.40
N LEU A 76 12.07 -20.08 24.41
CA LEU A 76 12.29 -20.98 25.53
C LEU A 76 12.91 -22.27 25.00
N LYS A 77 13.95 -22.75 25.69
CA LYS A 77 14.66 -23.99 25.38
C LYS A 77 14.81 -24.82 26.64
N ASP A 78 14.84 -26.14 26.47
CA ASP A 78 15.17 -27.12 27.50
C ASP A 78 14.25 -27.02 28.74
N GLY A 79 12.95 -26.92 28.47
CA GLY A 79 11.90 -26.83 29.49
C GLY A 79 11.75 -28.10 30.32
N ASN A 80 11.63 -29.28 29.68
CA ASN A 80 11.24 -30.58 30.27
C ASN A 80 10.07 -30.49 31.28
N SER A 81 9.33 -29.37 31.26
CA SER A 81 8.32 -28.92 32.22
C SER A 81 7.79 -27.55 31.83
N SER A 82 6.50 -27.31 32.10
CA SER A 82 5.83 -26.06 31.79
C SER A 82 6.52 -24.87 32.43
N LYS A 83 7.08 -24.01 31.56
CA LYS A 83 7.77 -22.78 31.91
C LYS A 83 7.21 -21.64 31.09
N LYS A 84 7.34 -20.44 31.64
CA LYS A 84 6.92 -19.21 30.99
C LYS A 84 8.15 -18.40 30.58
N ALA A 85 8.18 -17.99 29.31
CA ALA A 85 9.13 -17.02 28.78
C ALA A 85 8.40 -15.73 28.41
N GLU A 86 9.11 -14.62 28.47
CA GLU A 86 8.58 -13.29 28.16
C GLU A 86 9.54 -12.48 27.28
N GLY A 87 8.98 -11.57 26.51
CA GLY A 87 9.69 -10.65 25.64
C GLY A 87 8.84 -9.42 25.40
N LYS A 88 9.47 -8.37 24.85
CA LYS A 88 8.78 -7.12 24.54
C LYS A 88 9.19 -6.63 23.17
N LYS A 89 8.26 -5.98 22.48
CA LYS A 89 8.54 -5.36 21.18
C LYS A 89 7.66 -4.13 20.99
N GLU A 90 8.27 -3.03 20.55
CA GLU A 90 7.54 -1.88 20.03
C GLU A 90 6.94 -2.23 18.66
N LEU A 91 5.63 -2.06 18.54
CA LEU A 91 4.89 -2.34 17.32
C LEU A 91 4.04 -1.14 16.93
N LYS A 92 3.88 -0.97 15.63
CA LYS A 92 2.98 0.02 15.04
C LYS A 92 1.58 -0.54 14.95
N GLN A 93 0.58 0.33 14.90
CA GLN A 93 -0.79 -0.08 14.62
C GLN A 93 -0.85 -0.83 13.29
N GLY A 94 -1.64 -1.91 13.26
CA GLY A 94 -1.92 -2.71 12.07
C GLY A 94 -1.52 -4.18 12.22
N TYR A 95 -1.37 -4.87 11.10
CA TYR A 95 -1.03 -6.29 11.06
C TYR A 95 0.48 -6.53 10.96
N HIS A 96 0.99 -7.36 11.86
CA HIS A 96 2.40 -7.76 11.90
C HIS A 96 2.54 -9.25 11.65
N TYR A 97 3.51 -9.64 10.83
CA TYR A 97 3.72 -11.04 10.48
C TYR A 97 4.34 -11.78 11.64
N VAL A 98 3.85 -12.98 11.93
CA VAL A 98 4.35 -13.80 13.04
C VAL A 98 4.61 -15.24 12.62
N LYS A 99 5.62 -15.83 13.26
CA LYS A 99 5.87 -17.27 13.25
C LYS A 99 5.93 -17.76 14.69
N LEU A 100 5.25 -18.85 14.95
CA LEU A 100 5.26 -19.53 16.23
C LEU A 100 5.71 -20.96 15.98
N HIS A 101 6.56 -21.44 16.87
CA HIS A 101 7.10 -22.79 16.83
C HIS A 101 7.01 -23.39 18.21
N HIS A 102 6.53 -24.63 18.27
CA HIS A 102 6.57 -25.50 19.43
C HIS A 102 7.18 -26.83 19.02
N GLU A 103 8.09 -27.35 19.84
CA GLU A 103 8.64 -28.68 19.69
C GLU A 103 8.50 -29.43 21.01
N ASN A 104 7.70 -30.50 20.99
CA ASN A 104 7.51 -31.41 22.11
C ASN A 104 8.59 -32.51 22.07
N LEU A 105 9.36 -32.63 23.13
CA LEU A 105 10.46 -33.58 23.27
C LEU A 105 10.08 -34.72 24.19
N LYS A 106 10.85 -35.81 24.11
CA LYS A 106 10.71 -36.91 25.05
C LYS A 106 11.30 -36.50 26.40
N VAL A 107 10.53 -36.61 27.47
CA VAL A 107 11.03 -36.51 28.86
C VAL A 107 12.23 -37.46 29.06
N PRO A 108 13.38 -36.96 29.55
CA PRO A 108 14.56 -37.78 29.81
C PRO A 108 14.29 -38.87 30.85
N ASP A 109 14.78 -40.09 30.59
CA ASP A 109 14.60 -41.25 31.49
C ASP A 109 15.14 -40.97 32.92
N ALA A 110 16.08 -40.02 33.07
CA ALA A 110 16.68 -39.60 34.34
C ALA A 110 15.73 -38.86 35.29
N ILE A 111 14.60 -38.33 34.80
CA ILE A 111 13.61 -37.59 35.61
C ILE A 111 12.24 -38.29 35.66
N ALA A 112 12.16 -39.56 35.25
CA ALA A 112 10.98 -40.40 35.40
C ALA A 112 10.66 -40.60 36.89
N PRO A 113 9.54 -40.04 37.39
CA PRO A 113 8.23 -40.52 36.94
C PRO A 113 7.31 -39.45 36.33
N TYR A 114 7.83 -38.29 35.88
CA TYR A 114 6.98 -37.28 35.25
C TYR A 114 6.46 -37.77 33.89
N PRO A 115 5.13 -37.75 33.64
CA PRO A 115 4.58 -38.10 32.34
C PRO A 115 4.95 -37.06 31.30
N ASN A 116 5.13 -37.48 30.05
CA ASN A 116 5.27 -36.57 28.94
C ASN A 116 3.95 -35.79 28.74
N ALA A 117 4.07 -34.48 28.53
CA ALA A 117 2.95 -33.56 28.41
C ALA A 117 3.29 -32.53 27.35
N GLU A 118 2.26 -31.85 26.84
CA GLU A 118 2.42 -30.80 25.86
C GLU A 118 1.56 -29.59 26.24
N GLU A 119 2.16 -28.41 26.14
CA GLU A 119 1.51 -27.12 26.30
C GLU A 119 2.16 -26.08 25.39
N PHE A 120 1.35 -25.20 24.79
CA PHE A 120 1.82 -24.01 24.09
C PHE A 120 0.75 -22.92 24.17
N VAL A 121 0.98 -21.90 24.99
CA VAL A 121 0.02 -20.80 25.22
C VAL A 121 0.71 -19.46 25.00
N PRO A 122 0.66 -18.92 23.76
CA PRO A 122 1.17 -17.60 23.45
C PRO A 122 0.15 -16.51 23.85
N GLN A 123 0.64 -15.42 24.42
CA GLN A 123 -0.18 -14.29 24.86
C GLN A 123 0.46 -12.95 24.50
N MET A 124 -0.38 -11.94 24.28
CA MET A 124 -0.02 -10.53 24.11
C MET A 124 -0.75 -9.71 25.18
N ASP A 125 0.00 -8.99 26.01
CA ASP A 125 -0.50 -8.25 27.18
C ASP A 125 -1.44 -9.07 28.09
N GLY A 126 -1.14 -10.37 28.23
CA GLY A 126 -1.88 -11.31 29.08
C GLY A 126 -3.17 -11.88 28.45
N ALA A 127 -3.53 -11.48 27.23
CA ALA A 127 -4.61 -12.10 26.46
C ALA A 127 -4.05 -13.14 25.49
N ASP A 128 -4.80 -14.22 25.24
CA ASP A 128 -4.43 -15.25 24.25
C ASP A 128 -4.20 -14.62 22.88
N LEU A 129 -3.11 -15.03 22.22
CA LEU A 129 -2.73 -14.47 20.93
C LEU A 129 -3.73 -14.87 19.84
N GLU A 130 -4.27 -13.89 19.13
CA GLU A 130 -5.13 -14.13 17.97
C GLU A 130 -4.33 -14.09 16.67
N LEU A 131 -4.57 -15.06 15.80
CA LEU A 131 -3.88 -15.18 14.52
C LEU A 131 -4.82 -14.91 13.35
N TRP A 132 -4.30 -14.25 12.33
CA TRP A 132 -5.02 -13.82 11.14
C TRP A 132 -4.31 -14.31 9.87
N GLU A 133 -5.10 -14.59 8.84
CA GLU A 133 -4.66 -14.87 7.47
C GLU A 133 -4.96 -13.64 6.62
N ILE A 134 -3.98 -13.21 5.82
CA ILE A 134 -4.11 -12.06 4.93
C ILE A 134 -3.74 -12.49 3.51
N ASP A 135 -4.73 -12.38 2.62
CA ASP A 135 -4.59 -12.51 1.17
C ASP A 135 -4.33 -11.10 0.61
N ALA A 136 -3.05 -10.81 0.34
CA ALA A 136 -2.63 -9.53 -0.24
C ALA A 136 -2.92 -9.51 -1.75
N PRO A 137 -3.40 -8.39 -2.30
CA PRO A 137 -3.66 -8.27 -3.73
C PRO A 137 -2.34 -8.23 -4.53
N VAL A 138 -2.43 -8.45 -5.84
CA VAL A 138 -1.36 -8.10 -6.78
C VAL A 138 -1.41 -6.59 -7.07
N ASN A 139 -0.34 -6.01 -7.62
CA ASN A 139 -0.34 -4.64 -8.11
C ASN A 139 -1.42 -4.42 -9.18
N LEU A 140 -1.92 -3.19 -9.33
CA LEU A 140 -2.85 -2.88 -10.42
C LEU A 140 -2.14 -3.03 -11.76
N TRP A 141 -0.90 -2.52 -11.86
CA TRP A 141 -0.08 -2.53 -13.06
C TRP A 141 1.27 -3.22 -12.79
N LYS A 142 1.94 -3.66 -13.86
CA LYS A 142 3.33 -4.11 -13.80
C LYS A 142 4.24 -2.97 -13.37
N THR A 143 5.28 -3.28 -12.60
CA THR A 143 6.24 -2.28 -12.13
C THR A 143 6.83 -1.49 -13.31
N GLU A 144 7.16 -2.18 -14.39
CA GLU A 144 7.72 -1.57 -15.60
C GLU A 144 6.79 -0.53 -16.25
N ASP A 145 5.49 -0.85 -16.35
CA ASP A 145 4.49 0.03 -16.94
C ASP A 145 4.20 1.24 -16.05
N ALA A 146 4.09 1.02 -14.73
CA ALA A 146 3.91 2.09 -13.77
C ALA A 146 5.10 3.07 -13.79
N GLN A 147 6.33 2.55 -13.83
CA GLN A 147 7.55 3.36 -13.96
C GLN A 147 7.60 4.12 -15.29
N LYS A 148 7.17 3.49 -16.38
CA LYS A 148 7.10 4.16 -17.69
C LYS A 148 6.08 5.31 -17.68
N LEU A 149 4.91 5.11 -17.09
CA LEU A 149 3.92 6.18 -16.94
C LEU A 149 4.46 7.34 -16.08
N LEU A 150 5.12 7.02 -14.95
CA LEU A 150 5.74 8.04 -14.10
C LEU A 150 6.79 8.85 -14.86
N LYS A 151 7.64 8.20 -15.68
CA LYS A 151 8.60 8.91 -16.55
C LYS A 151 7.92 9.86 -17.53
N CYS A 152 6.77 9.47 -18.10
CA CYS A 152 5.98 10.37 -18.95
C CYS A 152 5.45 11.58 -18.16
N TYR A 153 5.02 11.38 -16.91
CA TYR A 153 4.54 12.46 -16.05
C TYR A 153 5.66 13.41 -15.63
N ASN A 154 6.85 12.90 -15.32
CA ASN A 154 7.98 13.71 -14.86
C ASN A 154 8.45 14.78 -15.86
N VAL A 155 8.14 14.61 -17.16
CA VAL A 155 8.40 15.65 -18.17
C VAL A 155 7.64 16.95 -17.87
N VAL A 156 6.44 16.83 -17.31
CA VAL A 156 5.51 17.93 -17.04
C VAL A 156 5.06 17.94 -15.59
N ASP A 157 5.86 17.42 -14.66
CA ASP A 157 5.51 17.41 -13.24
C ASP A 157 5.68 18.80 -12.58
N TYR A 158 5.30 18.91 -11.31
CA TYR A 158 5.37 20.18 -10.57
C TYR A 158 6.80 20.60 -10.21
N VAL A 159 7.81 19.74 -10.38
CA VAL A 159 9.22 20.04 -10.12
C VAL A 159 9.90 20.57 -11.40
N THR A 160 9.65 19.91 -12.52
CA THR A 160 10.22 20.19 -13.84
C THR A 160 9.52 21.38 -14.52
N MET A 161 8.20 21.49 -14.38
CA MET A 161 7.40 22.60 -14.91
C MET A 161 6.52 23.23 -13.80
N PRO A 162 7.10 23.96 -12.83
CA PRO A 162 6.35 24.47 -11.68
C PRO A 162 5.27 25.49 -12.06
N ASN A 163 5.48 26.29 -13.11
CA ASN A 163 4.50 27.27 -13.55
C ASN A 163 3.48 26.63 -14.51
N PRO A 164 2.16 26.70 -14.25
CA PRO A 164 1.13 26.14 -15.13
C PRO A 164 1.25 26.60 -16.59
N GLY A 165 1.65 27.85 -16.84
CA GLY A 165 1.83 28.40 -18.19
C GLY A 165 2.87 27.64 -19.02
N GLN A 166 3.89 27.03 -18.39
CA GLN A 166 4.86 26.19 -19.07
C GLN A 166 4.21 24.93 -19.66
N VAL A 167 3.25 24.32 -18.93
CA VAL A 167 2.53 23.12 -19.38
C VAL A 167 1.59 23.44 -20.53
N TRP A 168 0.87 24.58 -20.45
CA TRP A 168 0.02 25.03 -21.56
C TRP A 168 0.86 25.35 -22.80
N SER A 169 1.99 26.04 -22.63
CA SER A 169 2.92 26.31 -23.73
C SER A 169 3.54 25.03 -24.31
N TYR A 170 3.74 23.98 -23.50
CA TYR A 170 4.32 22.72 -23.93
C TYR A 170 3.42 21.98 -24.94
N ILE A 171 2.10 22.05 -24.75
CA ILE A 171 1.14 21.52 -25.74
C ILE A 171 0.86 22.50 -26.87
N GLY A 172 0.96 23.81 -26.61
CA GLY A 172 0.65 24.86 -27.58
C GLY A 172 -0.81 24.84 -28.06
N GLY A 173 -1.02 25.25 -29.32
CA GLY A 173 -2.33 25.27 -29.96
C GLY A 173 -3.34 26.24 -29.33
N TRP A 174 -4.62 26.08 -29.69
CA TRP A 174 -5.68 27.02 -29.29
C TRP A 174 -5.93 27.01 -27.78
N LEU A 175 -5.68 25.89 -27.09
CA LEU A 175 -5.80 25.80 -25.63
C LEU A 175 -4.83 26.74 -24.93
N TYR A 176 -3.58 26.82 -25.41
CA TYR A 176 -2.61 27.78 -24.90
C TYR A 176 -3.03 29.23 -25.21
N GLN A 177 -3.56 29.49 -26.41
CA GLN A 177 -4.07 30.82 -26.74
C GLN A 177 -5.25 31.23 -25.86
N ALA A 178 -6.15 30.29 -25.52
CA ALA A 178 -7.24 30.54 -24.58
C ALA A 178 -6.72 30.85 -23.16
N HIS A 179 -5.68 30.14 -22.71
CA HIS A 179 -4.98 30.44 -21.45
C HIS A 179 -4.38 31.86 -21.46
N LEU A 180 -3.65 32.23 -22.51
CA LEU A 180 -3.07 33.57 -22.65
C LEU A 180 -4.13 34.66 -22.67
N LYS A 181 -5.27 34.41 -23.33
CA LYS A 181 -6.38 35.35 -23.40
C LYS A 181 -6.97 35.65 -22.02
N GLU A 182 -7.14 34.65 -21.15
CA GLU A 182 -7.62 34.90 -19.78
C GLU A 182 -6.65 35.77 -18.96
N ILE A 183 -5.34 35.70 -19.26
CA ILE A 183 -4.32 36.56 -18.65
C ILE A 183 -4.42 37.98 -19.23
N GLU A 184 -4.48 38.12 -20.55
CA GLU A 184 -4.59 39.40 -21.26
C GLU A 184 -5.84 40.19 -20.83
N ASP A 185 -6.97 39.48 -20.71
CA ASP A 185 -8.26 40.05 -20.28
C ASP A 185 -8.30 40.33 -18.76
N ASN A 186 -7.20 40.12 -18.02
CA ASN A 186 -7.10 40.27 -16.56
C ASN A 186 -8.18 39.49 -15.79
N VAL A 187 -8.57 38.31 -16.27
CA VAL A 187 -9.52 37.45 -15.55
C VAL A 187 -8.90 37.05 -14.21
N PRO A 188 -9.60 37.23 -13.07
CA PRO A 188 -9.11 36.80 -11.76
C PRO A 188 -8.75 35.31 -11.76
N GLU A 189 -7.63 34.96 -11.14
CA GLU A 189 -7.06 33.60 -11.15
C GLU A 189 -8.08 32.51 -10.78
N GLN A 190 -8.88 32.73 -9.74
CA GLN A 190 -9.91 31.81 -9.26
C GLN A 190 -11.08 31.62 -10.23
N LEU A 191 -11.21 32.48 -11.24
CA LEU A 191 -12.25 32.42 -12.28
C LEU A 191 -11.71 31.89 -13.62
N ARG A 192 -10.40 31.69 -13.74
CA ARG A 192 -9.77 31.21 -14.97
C ARG A 192 -10.09 29.73 -15.21
N SER A 193 -10.56 29.43 -16.41
CA SER A 193 -10.84 28.07 -16.85
C SER A 193 -9.56 27.30 -17.18
N TYR A 194 -8.48 28.01 -17.56
CA TYR A 194 -7.23 27.42 -18.03
C TYR A 194 -6.04 27.73 -17.11
N TYR A 195 -6.28 27.96 -15.83
CA TYR A 195 -5.19 28.21 -14.88
C TYR A 195 -4.59 26.91 -14.34
N ASN A 196 -5.41 26.06 -13.71
CA ASN A 196 -4.96 24.81 -13.13
C ASN A 196 -4.54 23.80 -14.21
N SER A 197 -3.30 23.30 -14.13
CA SER A 197 -2.75 22.38 -15.12
C SER A 197 -2.75 20.90 -14.69
N CYS A 198 -3.26 20.55 -13.50
CA CYS A 198 -3.19 19.20 -12.94
C CYS A 198 -3.73 18.10 -13.89
N ALA A 199 -4.94 18.27 -14.40
CA ALA A 199 -5.54 17.35 -15.37
C ALA A 199 -4.82 17.34 -16.72
N LEU A 200 -4.27 18.48 -17.16
CA LEU A 200 -3.48 18.57 -18.38
C LEU A 200 -2.17 17.78 -18.25
N ARG A 201 -1.46 17.89 -17.12
CA ARG A 201 -0.24 17.12 -16.82
C ARG A 201 -0.53 15.62 -16.88
N MET A 202 -1.61 15.18 -16.24
CA MET A 202 -2.06 13.79 -16.32
C MET A 202 -2.41 13.36 -17.75
N SER A 203 -3.08 14.21 -18.52
CA SER A 203 -3.42 13.91 -19.93
C SER A 203 -2.16 13.71 -20.77
N ILE A 204 -1.17 14.60 -20.62
CA ILE A 204 0.13 14.50 -21.32
C ILE A 204 0.83 13.18 -20.98
N ALA A 205 0.88 12.84 -19.70
CA ALA A 205 1.51 11.60 -19.23
C ALA A 205 0.82 10.36 -19.79
N LEU A 206 -0.50 10.28 -19.67
CA LEU A 206 -1.31 9.16 -20.15
C LEU A 206 -1.21 9.00 -21.67
N SER A 207 -1.29 10.10 -22.42
CA SER A 207 -1.16 10.08 -23.88
C SER A 207 0.22 9.69 -24.35
N SER A 208 1.28 10.24 -23.74
CA SER A 208 2.67 9.87 -24.03
C SER A 208 2.98 8.42 -23.67
N PHE A 209 2.35 7.89 -22.62
CA PHE A 209 2.45 6.48 -22.26
C PHE A 209 1.78 5.56 -23.30
N GLY A 210 0.75 6.07 -23.99
CA GLY A 210 0.07 5.40 -25.11
C GLY A 210 -1.46 5.36 -25.01
N LYS A 211 -2.07 5.97 -23.99
CA LYS A 211 -3.54 6.03 -23.84
C LYS A 211 -4.15 7.12 -24.72
N ASP A 212 -5.09 6.75 -25.57
CA ASP A 212 -5.85 7.73 -26.36
C ASP A 212 -7.07 8.20 -25.57
N LEU A 213 -7.17 9.52 -25.36
CA LEU A 213 -8.28 10.16 -24.64
C LEU A 213 -9.43 10.56 -25.59
N LYS A 214 -9.30 10.28 -26.89
CA LYS A 214 -10.36 10.58 -27.86
C LYS A 214 -11.65 9.87 -27.46
N ASN A 215 -12.76 10.62 -27.46
CA ASN A 215 -14.10 10.20 -27.06
C ASN A 215 -14.29 9.95 -25.55
N GLU A 216 -13.29 10.24 -24.71
CA GLU A 216 -13.47 10.20 -23.27
C GLU A 216 -14.25 11.42 -22.77
N ALA A 217 -14.99 11.26 -21.67
CA ALA A 217 -15.80 12.34 -21.12
C ALA A 217 -14.91 13.53 -20.70
N GLY A 218 -15.28 14.74 -21.14
CA GLY A 218 -14.51 15.95 -20.87
C GLY A 218 -13.22 16.11 -21.70
N ALA A 219 -12.92 15.16 -22.60
CA ALA A 219 -11.79 15.28 -23.51
C ALA A 219 -12.09 16.32 -24.61
N MET A 220 -11.09 17.13 -24.94
CA MET A 220 -11.18 18.22 -25.91
C MET A 220 -10.05 18.11 -26.93
N PRO A 221 -10.29 18.45 -28.21
CA PRO A 221 -9.24 18.44 -29.22
C PRO A 221 -8.22 19.56 -28.95
N ILE A 222 -6.94 19.30 -29.18
CA ILE A 222 -5.85 20.28 -28.99
C ILE A 222 -5.72 21.29 -30.15
N GLY A 223 -6.30 20.99 -31.31
CA GLY A 223 -6.22 21.78 -32.54
C GLY A 223 -4.98 21.50 -33.40
N ALA A 224 -4.99 22.01 -34.63
CA ALA A 224 -3.98 21.69 -35.65
C ALA A 224 -2.59 22.28 -35.37
N GLU A 225 -2.52 23.39 -34.63
CA GLU A 225 -1.27 24.09 -34.28
C GLU A 225 -0.64 23.58 -32.97
N ALA A 226 -1.22 22.56 -32.36
CA ALA A 226 -0.69 21.99 -31.12
C ALA A 226 0.46 21.03 -31.38
N ASN A 227 1.33 20.91 -30.38
CA ASN A 227 2.41 19.94 -30.34
C ASN A 227 1.86 18.54 -30.01
N ALA A 228 1.38 17.83 -31.03
CA ALA A 228 0.88 16.46 -30.88
C ALA A 228 1.97 15.47 -30.43
N ASP A 229 3.26 15.75 -30.70
CA ASP A 229 4.37 14.90 -30.28
C ASP A 229 4.51 14.86 -28.76
N ALA A 230 4.20 15.97 -28.07
CA ALA A 230 4.09 16.02 -26.60
C ALA A 230 3.01 15.08 -26.04
N LEU A 231 2.13 14.54 -26.89
CA LEU A 231 1.08 13.60 -26.55
C LEU A 231 1.28 12.24 -27.23
N GLY A 232 2.49 11.91 -27.71
CA GLY A 232 2.73 10.66 -28.45
C GLY A 232 1.89 10.54 -29.72
N GLY A 233 1.63 11.67 -30.39
CA GLY A 233 0.79 11.79 -31.58
C GLY A 233 -0.72 11.78 -31.31
N LYS A 234 -1.17 11.80 -30.05
CA LYS A 234 -2.59 11.94 -29.70
C LYS A 234 -3.06 13.38 -29.85
N THR A 235 -4.37 13.56 -29.97
CA THR A 235 -4.98 14.84 -30.37
C THR A 235 -5.99 15.39 -29.36
N HIS A 236 -6.21 14.69 -28.24
CA HIS A 236 -7.22 15.05 -27.26
C HIS A 236 -6.64 15.04 -25.85
N VAL A 237 -7.09 15.97 -25.02
CA VAL A 237 -6.70 16.10 -23.60
C VAL A 237 -7.91 16.36 -22.73
N ILE A 238 -7.83 15.95 -21.46
CA ILE A 238 -8.79 16.31 -20.42
C ILE A 238 -8.16 17.39 -19.55
N ILE A 239 -8.82 18.55 -19.43
CA ILE A 239 -8.26 19.71 -18.71
C ILE A 239 -8.95 20.01 -17.37
N ARG A 240 -10.04 19.29 -17.05
CA ARG A 240 -10.78 19.47 -15.80
C ARG A 240 -10.47 18.32 -14.84
N ALA A 241 -10.08 18.65 -13.61
CA ALA A 241 -9.74 17.66 -12.58
C ALA A 241 -10.85 16.62 -12.34
N ARG A 242 -12.10 17.07 -12.23
CA ARG A 242 -13.25 16.16 -12.06
C ARG A 242 -13.42 15.15 -13.20
N ASP A 243 -13.16 15.56 -14.44
CA ASP A 243 -13.34 14.72 -15.63
C ASP A 243 -12.14 13.75 -15.72
N MET A 244 -10.95 14.21 -15.35
CA MET A 244 -9.76 13.35 -15.21
C MET A 244 -9.95 12.31 -14.10
N ALA A 245 -10.52 12.68 -12.95
CA ALA A 245 -10.82 11.75 -11.88
C ALA A 245 -11.79 10.64 -12.32
N ALA A 246 -12.82 10.99 -13.08
CA ALA A 246 -13.74 10.01 -13.66
C ALA A 246 -13.01 9.06 -14.64
N TYR A 247 -12.08 9.59 -15.45
CA TYR A 247 -11.27 8.77 -16.36
C TYR A 247 -10.30 7.84 -15.60
N VAL A 248 -9.63 8.33 -14.55
CA VAL A 248 -8.74 7.54 -13.71
C VAL A 248 -9.50 6.40 -13.04
N GLN A 249 -10.67 6.66 -12.46
CA GLN A 249 -11.51 5.61 -11.87
C GLN A 249 -11.99 4.60 -12.93
N LYS A 250 -12.36 5.05 -14.14
CA LYS A 250 -12.69 4.15 -15.25
C LYS A 250 -11.51 3.26 -15.64
N LEU A 251 -10.29 3.80 -15.60
CA LEU A 251 -9.06 3.12 -16.01
C LEU A 251 -8.55 2.13 -14.96
N LEU A 252 -8.62 2.49 -13.68
CA LEU A 252 -7.99 1.75 -12.58
C LEU A 252 -8.99 1.00 -11.69
N GLY A 253 -10.29 1.27 -11.84
CA GLY A 253 -11.33 0.72 -10.97
C GLY A 253 -11.46 1.50 -9.66
N ASP A 254 -11.97 0.83 -8.63
CA ASP A 254 -12.13 1.41 -7.30
C ASP A 254 -10.77 1.75 -6.67
N PRO A 255 -10.69 2.87 -5.93
CA PRO A 255 -9.43 3.29 -5.30
C PRO A 255 -9.01 2.36 -4.18
N ASP A 256 -7.69 2.27 -3.96
CA ASP A 256 -7.10 1.60 -2.80
C ASP A 256 -7.46 2.33 -1.50
N TYR A 257 -7.57 3.66 -1.54
CA TYR A 257 -8.03 4.48 -0.43
C TYR A 257 -9.01 5.55 -0.92
N ALA A 258 -10.15 5.66 -0.22
CA ALA A 258 -11.24 6.55 -0.61
C ALA A 258 -10.88 8.05 -0.47
N ASP A 259 -9.96 8.38 0.43
CA ASP A 259 -9.40 9.71 0.60
C ASP A 259 -7.88 9.68 0.84
N GLY A 260 -7.24 10.78 0.48
CA GLY A 260 -5.81 11.02 0.69
C GLY A 260 -5.54 11.93 1.88
N GLN A 261 -6.47 12.00 2.85
CA GLN A 261 -6.26 12.85 4.01
C GLN A 261 -5.29 12.21 5.01
N ASP A 262 -4.55 13.10 5.66
CA ASP A 262 -3.37 12.96 6.53
C ASP A 262 -3.63 12.18 7.83
N THR A 263 -4.29 11.03 7.71
CA THR A 263 -4.57 10.09 8.80
C THR A 263 -3.40 9.12 9.02
N GLY A 264 -2.35 9.23 8.21
CA GLY A 264 -1.19 8.32 8.20
C GLY A 264 -1.44 6.99 7.46
N TYR A 265 -2.69 6.65 7.13
CA TYR A 265 -3.10 5.35 6.57
C TYR A 265 -2.76 5.16 5.08
N CYS A 266 -2.70 6.25 4.32
CA CYS A 266 -2.38 6.25 2.89
C CYS A 266 -0.92 6.65 2.61
N SER A 267 -0.05 6.63 3.63
CA SER A 267 1.35 7.08 3.53
C SER A 267 2.06 6.28 2.44
N PRO A 268 2.39 6.92 1.32
CA PRO A 268 3.14 6.26 0.26
C PRO A 268 4.50 5.79 0.77
N GLN A 269 5.00 4.66 0.28
CA GLN A 269 6.31 4.13 0.68
C GLN A 269 7.36 4.37 -0.40
N PRO A 270 8.66 4.37 -0.03
CA PRO A 270 9.73 4.28 -1.01
C PRO A 270 9.52 3.10 -1.96
N GLY A 271 9.55 3.38 -3.27
CA GLY A 271 9.30 2.40 -4.32
C GLY A 271 7.84 2.30 -4.80
N ASP A 272 6.87 2.85 -4.06
CA ASP A 272 5.48 2.92 -4.54
C ASP A 272 5.34 3.92 -5.69
N ILE A 273 4.36 3.68 -6.57
CA ILE A 273 3.92 4.64 -7.58
C ILE A 273 2.42 4.83 -7.44
N ILE A 274 2.03 6.09 -7.34
CA ILE A 274 0.70 6.47 -6.88
C ILE A 274 0.05 7.38 -7.89
N VAL A 275 -1.22 7.12 -8.17
CA VAL A 275 -2.13 8.03 -8.85
C VAL A 275 -3.18 8.48 -7.85
N PHE A 276 -3.50 9.77 -7.85
CA PHE A 276 -4.57 10.32 -7.04
C PHE A 276 -5.39 11.29 -7.89
N ALA A 277 -6.71 11.24 -7.74
CA ALA A 277 -7.59 12.04 -8.57
C ALA A 277 -8.92 12.32 -7.87
N GLY A 278 -9.15 13.59 -7.56
CA GLY A 278 -10.38 14.08 -6.96
C GLY A 278 -11.02 15.20 -7.79
N LYS A 279 -12.07 15.82 -7.25
CA LYS A 279 -12.84 16.87 -7.96
C LYS A 279 -12.01 18.13 -8.23
N GLY A 280 -11.02 18.44 -7.39
CA GLY A 280 -10.22 19.67 -7.46
C GLY A 280 -8.78 19.50 -7.97
N HIS A 281 -8.24 18.28 -7.93
CA HIS A 281 -6.85 18.01 -8.31
C HIS A 281 -6.68 16.56 -8.77
N ALA A 282 -5.72 16.33 -9.65
CA ALA A 282 -5.33 15.00 -10.11
C ALA A 282 -3.83 15.00 -10.41
N GLY A 283 -3.16 13.89 -10.14
CA GLY A 283 -1.74 13.77 -10.33
C GLY A 283 -1.23 12.38 -10.04
N MET A 284 0.09 12.25 -10.15
CA MET A 284 0.80 11.05 -9.73
C MET A 284 2.17 11.42 -9.17
N CYS A 285 2.75 10.51 -8.39
CA CYS A 285 4.07 10.68 -7.80
C CYS A 285 4.68 9.32 -7.42
N PRO A 286 6.01 9.23 -7.25
CA PRO A 286 6.59 8.16 -6.44
C PRO A 286 6.20 8.36 -4.97
N GLY A 287 6.21 7.28 -4.20
CA GLY A 287 5.74 7.37 -2.82
C GLY A 287 6.63 8.17 -1.88
N ASP A 288 7.94 8.20 -2.12
CA ASP A 288 8.87 8.98 -1.31
C ASP A 288 8.94 10.47 -1.69
N ASN A 289 8.23 10.92 -2.73
CA ASN A 289 8.28 12.31 -3.17
C ASN A 289 6.94 12.82 -3.75
N ILE A 290 6.02 13.17 -2.84
CA ILE A 290 4.70 13.72 -3.20
C ILE A 290 4.76 15.07 -3.94
N SER A 291 5.87 15.80 -3.84
CA SER A 291 6.01 17.12 -4.48
C SER A 291 5.93 17.06 -6.01
N ILE A 292 6.28 15.91 -6.61
CA ILE A 292 6.10 15.63 -8.04
C ILE A 292 4.63 15.78 -8.46
N GLY A 293 3.71 15.34 -7.59
CA GLY A 293 2.27 15.45 -7.78
C GLY A 293 1.63 16.73 -7.21
N SER A 294 2.42 17.66 -6.69
CA SER A 294 2.01 18.78 -5.83
C SER A 294 1.58 18.36 -4.43
N PHE A 295 0.46 17.67 -4.27
CA PHE A 295 -0.04 17.16 -2.99
C PHE A 295 -1.06 16.03 -3.21
N LEU A 296 -1.16 15.12 -2.24
CA LEU A 296 -2.17 14.06 -2.25
C LEU A 296 -3.55 14.62 -1.89
N THR A 297 -4.56 14.25 -2.65
CA THR A 297 -5.95 14.59 -2.33
C THR A 297 -6.92 13.68 -3.07
N GLY A 298 -8.12 13.53 -2.50
CA GLY A 298 -9.14 12.65 -3.05
C GLY A 298 -8.73 11.18 -3.02
N PRO A 299 -9.43 10.33 -3.79
CA PRO A 299 -9.12 8.92 -3.93
C PRO A 299 -7.68 8.65 -4.40
N ILE A 300 -7.09 7.58 -3.87
CA ILE A 300 -5.72 7.15 -4.14
C ILE A 300 -5.72 5.74 -4.72
N TRP A 301 -4.91 5.55 -5.76
CA TRP A 301 -4.57 4.26 -6.36
C TRP A 301 -3.07 4.02 -6.24
N LEU A 302 -2.71 2.89 -5.65
CA LEU A 302 -1.37 2.33 -5.67
C LEU A 302 -1.24 1.51 -6.95
N ILE A 303 -0.88 2.19 -8.04
CA ILE A 303 -0.72 1.48 -9.32
C ILE A 303 0.43 0.48 -9.26
N ASN A 304 1.41 0.76 -8.39
CA ASN A 304 2.46 -0.16 -8.00
C ASN A 304 2.83 0.05 -6.52
N ARG A 305 2.96 -1.05 -5.78
CA ARG A 305 3.49 -1.11 -4.42
C ARG A 305 4.63 -2.13 -4.38
N ALA A 306 5.77 -1.70 -3.84
CA ALA A 306 7.00 -2.50 -3.84
C ALA A 306 6.87 -3.80 -3.02
N THR A 307 5.98 -3.81 -2.03
CA THR A 307 5.69 -4.97 -1.19
C THR A 307 4.62 -5.91 -1.76
N LEU A 308 4.09 -5.63 -2.96
CA LEU A 308 3.12 -6.50 -3.62
C LEU A 308 3.72 -7.17 -4.85
N LYS A 309 3.16 -8.33 -5.21
CA LYS A 309 3.51 -9.00 -6.45
C LYS A 309 3.03 -8.17 -7.64
N ASP A 310 3.76 -8.23 -8.74
CA ASP A 310 3.33 -7.58 -9.98
C ASP A 310 2.04 -8.19 -10.53
N ALA A 311 1.30 -7.37 -11.28
CA ALA A 311 0.19 -7.83 -12.09
C ALA A 311 0.69 -8.86 -13.13
N GLU A 312 -0.11 -9.89 -13.40
CA GLU A 312 0.20 -10.91 -14.42
C GLU A 312 0.26 -10.33 -15.85
#